data_AF-M0DQS3-F1
#
_entry.id   AF-M0DQS3-F1
#
_cell.length_a   1.000
_cell.length_b   1.000
_cell.length_c   1.000
_cell.angle_alpha   90.00
_cell.angle_beta   90.00
_cell.angle_gamma   90.00
#
_symmetry.space_group_name_H-M   'P 1'
#
loop_
_entity.id
_entity.type
_entity.pdbx_description
1 polymer ?
#
loop_
_entity_poly.entity_id
_entity_poly.type
_entity_poly.pdbx_seq_one_letter_code
_entity_poly.pdbx_strand_id
1 'polypeptide(L)'
;MAPPTTGDSITLSLSHEEAWVAHAALLDAGEAAVDAGDDAPEQCRPIRRIERGRPLAPRDAVLLRDALVDYLGDAPVRDRAPGRALLGRIDDAVESRSPSSP
;
A
#
# COMPACT_ATOMS: atom_id res chain seq x y z
N MET A 1 14.76 -23.02 15.73
CA MET A 1 14.84 -22.93 14.27
C MET A 1 13.66 -22.09 13.82
N ALA A 2 13.87 -20.81 13.49
CA ALA A 2 12.80 -19.93 13.01
C ALA A 2 12.58 -20.17 11.51
N PRO A 3 11.35 -20.18 11.00
CA PRO A 3 11.12 -20.38 9.57
C PRO A 3 11.62 -19.15 8.80
N PRO A 4 12.08 -19.30 7.55
CA PRO A 4 12.41 -18.15 6.72
C PRO A 4 11.10 -17.45 6.33
N THR A 5 10.66 -16.45 7.10
CA THR A 5 9.53 -15.58 6.71
C THR A 5 10.03 -14.38 5.94
N THR A 6 10.81 -14.61 4.88
CA THR A 6 11.29 -13.53 4.01
C THR A 6 10.99 -13.91 2.58
N GLY A 7 9.71 -13.89 2.23
CA GLY A 7 9.39 -13.39 0.91
C GLY A 7 9.77 -11.91 0.94
N ASP A 8 10.96 -11.58 0.40
CA ASP A 8 11.56 -10.25 0.25
C ASP A 8 10.59 -9.09 0.41
N SER A 9 10.78 -8.36 1.49
CA SER A 9 10.07 -7.12 1.79
C SER A 9 10.32 -6.05 0.74
N ILE A 10 9.30 -5.24 0.45
CA ILE A 10 9.36 -4.16 -0.53
C ILE A 10 9.81 -2.88 0.18
N THR A 11 11.00 -2.38 -0.17
CA THR A 11 11.49 -1.09 0.33
C THR A 11 10.94 0.03 -0.54
N LEU A 12 10.14 0.92 0.06
CA LEU A 12 9.63 2.12 -0.61
C LEU A 12 10.33 3.34 -0.04
N SER A 13 11.01 4.10 -0.90
CA SER A 13 11.48 5.44 -0.58
C SER A 13 10.38 6.43 -0.95
N LEU A 14 9.54 6.76 0.01
CA LEU A 14 8.43 7.68 -0.16
C LEU A 14 8.88 9.12 0.07
N SER A 15 8.47 10.03 -0.80
CA SER A 15 8.45 11.45 -0.46
C SER A 15 7.43 11.71 0.66
N HIS A 16 7.50 12.90 1.27
CA HIS A 16 6.50 13.28 2.28
C HIS A 16 5.08 13.28 1.72
N GLU A 17 4.90 13.79 0.51
CA GLU A 17 3.60 13.82 -0.18
C GLU A 17 3.10 12.41 -0.47
N GLU A 18 3.97 11.52 -0.94
CA GLU A 18 3.61 10.13 -1.22
C GLU A 18 3.27 9.35 0.06
N ALA A 19 3.98 9.60 1.16
CA ALA A 19 3.65 9.02 2.45
C ALA A 19 2.27 9.51 2.94
N TRP A 20 1.95 10.78 2.72
CA TRP A 20 0.64 11.34 3.06
C TRP A 20 -0.48 10.70 2.22
N VAL A 21 -0.29 10.58 0.90
CA VAL A 21 -1.27 9.94 0.00
C VAL A 21 -1.45 8.46 0.32
N ALA A 22 -0.36 7.72 0.57
CA ALA A 22 -0.43 6.32 0.98
C ALA A 22 -1.24 6.15 2.28
N HIS A 23 -1.05 7.06 3.23
CA HIS A 23 -1.79 7.06 4.48
C HIS A 23 -3.27 7.36 4.26
N ALA A 24 -3.61 8.38 3.46
CA ALA A 24 -4.99 8.73 3.14
C ALA A 24 -5.73 7.58 2.43
N ALA A 25 -5.10 6.95 1.42
CA ALA A 25 -5.69 5.82 0.70
C ALA A 25 -5.94 4.61 1.61
N LEU A 26 -4.99 4.27 2.49
CA LEU A 26 -5.16 3.15 3.42
C LEU A 26 -6.20 3.43 4.50
N LEU A 27 -6.35 4.69 4.94
CA LEU A 27 -7.42 5.07 5.86
C LEU A 27 -8.79 4.96 5.19
N ASP A 28 -8.94 5.50 3.98
CA ASP A 28 -10.18 5.43 3.20
C ASP A 28 -10.62 3.97 2.97
N ALA A 29 -9.69 3.11 2.55
CA ALA A 29 -9.95 1.68 2.39
C ALA A 29 -10.25 0.96 3.73
N GLY A 30 -9.64 1.41 4.83
CA GLY A 30 -9.91 0.88 6.17
C GLY A 30 -11.29 1.29 6.70
N GLU A 31 -11.69 2.55 6.48
CA GLU A 31 -13.03 3.06 6.81
C GLU A 31 -14.10 2.30 6.03
N ALA A 32 -13.90 2.10 4.72
CA ALA A 32 -14.80 1.31 3.90
C ALA A 32 -14.92 -0.16 4.38
N ALA A 33 -13.82 -0.77 4.84
CA ALA A 33 -13.83 -2.12 5.40
C ALA A 33 -14.60 -2.19 6.73
N VAL A 34 -14.43 -1.20 7.61
CA VAL A 34 -15.19 -1.09 8.86
C VAL A 34 -16.68 -0.89 8.58
N ASP A 35 -17.03 -0.03 7.62
CA ASP A 35 -18.42 0.17 7.19
C ASP A 35 -19.04 -1.11 6.59
N ALA A 36 -18.22 -1.98 6.00
CA ALA A 36 -18.62 -3.30 5.53
C ALA A 36 -18.70 -4.38 6.64
N GLY A 37 -18.35 -4.03 7.88
CA GLY A 37 -18.43 -4.92 9.04
C GLY A 37 -17.14 -5.67 9.38
N ASP A 38 -15.98 -5.23 8.88
CA ASP A 38 -14.67 -5.74 9.30
C ASP A 38 -14.18 -5.00 10.55
N ASP A 39 -14.23 -5.66 11.70
CA ASP A 39 -13.75 -5.12 12.98
C ASP A 39 -12.21 -5.03 13.08
N ALA A 40 -11.46 -5.64 12.14
CA ALA A 40 -10.01 -5.71 12.17
C ALA A 40 -9.39 -5.41 10.78
N PRO A 41 -9.58 -4.20 10.24
CA PRO A 41 -9.19 -3.85 8.88
C PRO A 41 -7.69 -4.09 8.63
N GLU A 42 -7.38 -4.85 7.58
CA GLU A 42 -6.01 -5.25 7.23
C GLU A 42 -5.10 -4.05 6.95
N GLN A 43 -5.67 -2.91 6.56
CA GLN A 43 -5.01 -1.64 6.23
C GLN A 43 -4.26 -1.03 7.43
N CYS A 44 -4.64 -1.36 8.66
CA CYS A 44 -3.92 -0.91 9.86
C CYS A 44 -2.44 -1.35 9.89
N ARG A 45 -2.13 -2.49 9.27
CA ARG A 45 -0.77 -3.03 9.22
C ARG A 45 0.16 -2.24 8.30
N PRO A 46 -0.13 -2.02 7.00
CA PRO A 46 0.71 -1.20 6.12
C PRO A 46 0.87 0.23 6.65
N ILE A 47 -0.18 0.86 7.19
CA ILE A 47 -0.10 2.20 7.81
C ILE A 47 1.02 2.26 8.84
N ARG A 48 1.00 1.33 9.80
CA ARG A 48 1.98 1.23 10.89
C ARG A 48 3.41 0.97 10.43
N ARG A 49 3.60 0.40 9.24
CA ARG A 49 4.94 0.17 8.66
C ARG A 49 5.45 1.42 7.97
N ILE A 50 4.60 2.09 7.18
CA ILE A 50 4.91 3.36 6.51
C ILE A 50 5.31 4.42 7.54
N GLU A 51 4.53 4.59 8.61
CA GLU A 51 4.83 5.54 9.69
C GLU A 51 6.18 5.30 10.36
N ARG A 52 6.62 4.03 10.42
CA ARG A 52 7.90 3.63 11.01
C ARG A 52 9.04 3.58 9.99
N GLY A 53 8.80 3.96 8.74
CA GLY A 53 9.77 3.84 7.65
C GLY A 53 10.23 2.40 7.42
N ARG A 54 9.36 1.41 7.69
CA ARG A 54 9.69 -0.01 7.54
C ARG A 54 9.30 -0.53 6.16
N PRO A 55 10.09 -1.43 5.54
CA PRO A 55 9.73 -2.09 4.28
C PRO A 55 8.36 -2.76 4.39
N LEU A 56 7.56 -2.77 3.33
CA LEU A 56 6.26 -3.45 3.30
C LEU A 56 6.43 -4.95 3.11
N ALA A 57 5.52 -5.74 3.70
CA ALA A 57 5.37 -7.13 3.26
C ALA A 57 4.69 -7.16 1.88
N PRO A 58 4.86 -8.23 1.08
CA PRO A 58 4.21 -8.31 -0.24
C PRO A 58 2.69 -8.13 -0.18
N ARG A 59 2.02 -8.75 0.80
CA ARG A 59 0.57 -8.55 1.03
C ARG A 59 0.23 -7.09 1.36
N ASP A 60 1.06 -6.46 2.20
CA ASP A 60 0.86 -5.06 2.60
C ASP A 60 1.01 -4.11 1.39
N ALA A 61 1.86 -4.44 0.42
CA ALA A 61 2.02 -3.67 -0.83
C ALA A 61 0.85 -3.86 -1.80
N VAL A 62 0.28 -5.07 -1.87
CA VAL A 62 -0.96 -5.33 -2.63
C VAL A 62 -2.11 -4.52 -2.05
N LEU A 63 -2.29 -4.53 -0.73
CA LEU A 63 -3.30 -3.73 -0.06
C LEU A 63 -3.13 -2.23 -0.35
N LEU A 64 -1.90 -1.72 -0.34
CA LEU A 64 -1.62 -0.33 -0.68
C LEU A 64 -1.92 -0.03 -2.16
N ARG A 65 -1.59 -0.94 -3.08
CA ARG A 65 -1.92 -0.79 -4.50
C ARG A 65 -3.43 -0.66 -4.68
N ASP A 66 -4.19 -1.60 -4.14
CA ASP A 66 -5.64 -1.65 -4.31
C ASP A 66 -6.29 -0.40 -3.69
N ALA A 67 -5.85 0.00 -2.50
CA ALA A 67 -6.29 1.24 -1.86
C ALA A 67 -5.97 2.50 -2.70
N LEU A 68 -4.81 2.57 -3.34
CA LEU A 68 -4.46 3.68 -4.21
C LEU A 68 -5.30 3.72 -5.48
N VAL A 69 -5.64 2.57 -6.06
CA VAL A 69 -6.52 2.47 -7.23
C VAL A 69 -7.89 3.07 -6.91
N ASP A 70 -8.46 2.68 -5.78
CA ASP A 70 -9.78 3.16 -5.35
C ASP A 70 -9.73 4.65 -4.99
N TYR A 71 -8.79 5.05 -4.14
CA TYR A 71 -8.64 6.44 -3.69
C TYR A 71 -8.43 7.43 -4.85
N LEU A 72 -7.61 7.08 -5.84
CA LEU A 72 -7.30 7.96 -6.97
C LEU A 72 -8.48 8.23 -7.91
N GLY A 73 -9.57 7.47 -7.79
CA GLY A 73 -10.81 7.72 -8.52
C GLY A 73 -11.44 9.06 -8.18
N ASP A 74 -11.39 9.46 -6.90
CA ASP A 74 -11.97 10.72 -6.40
C ASP A 74 -10.97 11.59 -5.61
N ALA A 75 -9.68 11.25 -5.67
CA ALA A 75 -8.65 11.97 -4.92
C ALA A 75 -8.63 13.49 -5.22
N PRO A 76 -8.38 14.33 -4.20
CA PRO A 76 -8.10 15.76 -4.39
C PRO A 76 -6.98 16.02 -5.38
N VAL A 77 -7.05 17.13 -6.13
CA VAL A 77 -6.06 17.47 -7.19
C VAL A 77 -4.61 17.40 -6.69
N ARG A 78 -4.36 17.85 -5.46
CA ARG A 78 -3.05 17.83 -4.80
C ARG A 78 -2.44 16.43 -4.74
N ASP A 79 -3.28 15.41 -4.62
CA ASP A 79 -2.86 14.05 -4.27
C ASP A 79 -2.67 13.19 -5.53
N ARG A 80 -3.21 13.61 -6.69
CA ARG A 80 -3.24 12.82 -7.93
C ARG A 80 -1.86 12.55 -8.50
N ALA A 81 -1.02 13.56 -8.62
CA ALA A 81 0.33 13.41 -9.18
C ALA A 81 1.23 12.52 -8.28
N PRO A 82 1.39 12.82 -6.97
CA PRO A 82 2.17 11.95 -6.09
C PRO A 82 1.57 10.54 -5.97
N GLY A 83 0.24 10.43 -5.90
CA GLY A 83 -0.43 9.13 -5.82
C GLY A 83 -0.24 8.27 -7.07
N ARG A 84 -0.30 8.85 -8.28
CA ARG A 84 -0.03 8.09 -9.52
C ARG A 84 1.44 7.66 -9.63
N ALA A 85 2.37 8.51 -9.23
CA ALA A 85 3.80 8.18 -9.20
C ALA A 85 4.08 7.04 -8.21
N LEU A 86 3.42 7.06 -7.05
CA LEU A 86 3.49 5.99 -6.08
C LEU A 86 2.86 4.68 -6.61
N LEU A 87 1.66 4.75 -7.20
CA LEU A 87 0.95 3.58 -7.74
C LEU A 87 1.82 2.86 -8.77
N GLY A 88 2.40 3.57 -9.73
CA GLY A 88 3.28 2.95 -10.74
C GLY A 88 4.47 2.21 -10.12
N ARG A 89 5.13 2.78 -9.10
CA ARG A 89 6.25 2.10 -8.43
C ARG A 89 5.81 0.87 -7.63
N ILE A 90 4.60 0.90 -7.06
CA ILE A 90 4.06 -0.25 -6.34
C ILE A 90 3.63 -1.34 -7.31
N ASP A 91 2.98 -0.99 -8.42
CA ASP A 91 2.65 -1.92 -9.50
C ASP A 91 3.90 -2.63 -9.99
N ASP A 92 4.95 -1.89 -10.34
CA ASP A 92 6.23 -2.46 -10.78
C ASP A 92 6.81 -3.42 -9.72
N ALA A 93 6.75 -3.05 -8.44
CA ALA A 93 7.27 -3.86 -7.35
C ALA A 93 6.45 -5.13 -7.07
N VAL A 94 5.13 -5.08 -7.28
CA VAL A 94 4.23 -6.22 -7.13
C VAL A 94 4.33 -7.16 -8.34
N GLU A 95 4.35 -6.63 -9.55
CA GLU A 95 4.45 -7.40 -10.80
C GLU A 95 5.80 -8.07 -10.97
N SER A 96 6.91 -7.40 -10.59
CA SER A 96 8.25 -8.02 -10.57
C SER A 96 8.34 -9.24 -9.64
N ARG A 97 7.35 -9.40 -8.75
CA ARG A 97 7.24 -10.49 -7.78
C ARG A 97 6.29 -11.60 -8.21
N SER A 98 5.39 -11.32 -9.14
CA SER A 98 4.56 -12.33 -9.78
C SER A 98 5.47 -13.15 -10.70
N PRO A 99 5.68 -14.46 -10.46
CA PRO A 99 6.45 -15.26 -11.41
C PRO A 99 5.74 -15.18 -12.75
N SER A 100 6.46 -14.80 -13.82
CA SER A 100 5.95 -14.96 -15.18
C SER A 100 5.56 -16.42 -15.36
N SER A 101 4.27 -16.70 -15.36
CA SER A 101 3.77 -18.03 -15.71
C SER A 101 4.20 -18.31 -17.16
N PRO A 102 4.90 -19.43 -17.43
CA PRO A 102 5.17 -19.89 -18.79
C PRO A 102 3.90 -20.35 -19.50
#